data_AF-X7ZXR9-F1
#
_entry.id   AF-X7ZXR9-F1
#
_cell.length_a   1.000
_cell.length_b   1.000
_cell.length_c   1.000
_cell.angle_alpha   90.00
_cell.angle_beta   90.00
_cell.angle_gamma   90.00
#
_symmetry.space_group_name_H-M   'P 1'
#
loop_
_entity.id
_entity.type
_entity.pdbx_description
1 polymer ?
#
loop_
_entity_poly.entity_id
_entity_poly.type
_entity_poly.pdbx_seq_one_letter_code
_entity_poly.pdbx_strand_id
1 'polypeptide(L)'
;MADHGGFDLAAYWARGGIGHAYALGDGSYPPIQRPAFGDVYGGLAIAAGIAGALVKRERSGEPSVVDVSLLGAAIWQLGPDIVGAGVTGRTSQNSSWRTCPTR
;
A
#
# COMPACT_ATOMS: atom_id res chain seq x y z
N MET A 1 13.62 -8.03 -0.41
CA MET A 1 14.05 -6.62 -0.56
C MET A 1 14.37 -6.02 0.81
N ALA A 2 14.69 -6.83 1.84
CA ALA A 2 15.34 -6.28 3.02
C ALA A 2 16.79 -5.91 2.67
N ASP A 3 17.46 -6.76 1.90
CA ASP A 3 18.86 -6.59 1.49
C ASP A 3 19.05 -5.96 0.10
N HIS A 4 17.94 -5.55 -0.54
CA HIS A 4 17.94 -4.93 -1.87
C HIS A 4 16.97 -3.75 -1.87
N GLY A 5 17.47 -2.58 -2.27
CA GLY A 5 16.66 -1.37 -2.38
C GLY A 5 15.45 -1.56 -3.31
N GLY A 6 14.31 -1.02 -2.91
CA GLY A 6 13.08 -1.02 -3.69
C GLY A 6 12.60 0.40 -3.91
N PHE A 7 12.59 0.86 -5.15
CA PHE A 7 11.96 2.13 -5.52
C PHE A 7 10.43 2.03 -5.41
N ASP A 8 9.77 3.17 -5.26
CA ASP A 8 8.31 3.29 -5.22
C ASP A 8 7.61 2.45 -6.30
N LEU A 9 8.05 2.58 -7.56
CA LEU A 9 7.51 1.81 -8.67
C LEU A 9 7.63 0.30 -8.51
N ALA A 10 8.77 -0.17 -8.01
CA ALA A 10 9.01 -1.59 -7.87
C ALA A 10 8.32 -2.17 -6.63
N ALA A 11 8.49 -1.52 -5.47
CA ALA A 11 8.07 -2.03 -4.18
C ALA A 11 6.60 -1.74 -3.86
N TYR A 12 6.15 -0.50 -4.06
CA TYR A 12 4.79 -0.08 -3.74
C TYR A 12 3.83 -0.38 -4.89
N TRP A 13 4.15 0.12 -6.09
CA TRP A 13 3.22 0.07 -7.23
C TRP A 13 3.10 -1.33 -7.83
N ALA A 14 4.23 -1.91 -8.25
CA ALA A 14 4.23 -3.21 -8.92
C ALA A 14 4.06 -4.37 -7.93
N ARG A 15 5.05 -4.59 -7.04
CA ARG A 15 5.03 -5.75 -6.12
C ARG A 15 3.97 -5.64 -5.03
N GLY A 16 3.69 -4.43 -4.56
CA GLY A 16 2.64 -4.18 -3.58
C GLY A 16 1.23 -4.39 -4.11
N GLY A 17 1.04 -4.56 -5.42
CA GLY A 17 -0.25 -4.88 -6.03
C GLY A 17 -1.15 -3.67 -6.30
N ILE A 18 -0.70 -2.45 -5.98
CA ILE A 18 -1.46 -1.22 -6.20
C ILE A 18 -1.77 -1.02 -7.68
N GLY A 19 -0.77 -1.19 -8.55
CA GLY A 19 -0.98 -1.10 -10.00
C GLY A 19 -2.01 -2.12 -10.51
N HIS A 20 -2.03 -3.32 -9.94
CA HIS A 20 -3.02 -4.35 -10.29
C HIS A 20 -4.44 -3.95 -9.84
N ALA A 21 -4.59 -3.35 -8.67
CA ALA A 21 -5.88 -2.86 -8.18
C ALA A 21 -6.45 -1.75 -9.07
N TYR A 22 -5.59 -0.91 -9.65
CA TYR A 22 -5.96 0.18 -10.57
C TYR A 22 -6.05 -0.23 -12.04
N ALA A 23 -5.68 -1.46 -12.41
CA ALA A 23 -5.78 -1.91 -13.79
C ALA A 23 -7.25 -2.07 -14.22
N LEU A 24 -7.50 -1.98 -15.53
CA LEU A 24 -8.85 -2.05 -16.11
C LEU A 24 -9.46 -3.47 -16.08
N GLY A 25 -8.64 -4.50 -15.87
CA GLY A 25 -9.11 -5.89 -15.79
C GLY A 25 -9.31 -6.57 -17.15
N ASP A 26 -9.03 -5.88 -18.25
CA ASP A 26 -9.10 -6.34 -19.65
C ASP A 26 -7.77 -6.95 -20.16
N GLY A 27 -6.78 -7.09 -19.28
CA GLY A 27 -5.43 -7.54 -19.63
C GLY A 27 -4.51 -6.44 -20.16
N SER A 28 -4.96 -5.18 -20.20
CA SER A 28 -4.10 -4.04 -20.52
C SER A 28 -3.00 -3.87 -19.49
N TYR A 29 -1.93 -3.16 -19.88
CA TYR A 29 -0.92 -2.72 -18.92
C TYR A 29 -1.59 -1.85 -17.83
N PRO A 30 -1.19 -1.98 -16.55
CA PRO A 30 -1.65 -1.09 -15.49
C PRO A 30 -1.40 0.39 -15.84
N PRO A 31 -2.21 1.32 -15.30
CA PRO A 31 -1.95 2.74 -15.50
C PRO A 31 -0.53 3.11 -15.03
N ILE A 32 0.04 4.14 -15.65
CA ILE A 32 1.35 4.66 -15.21
C ILE A 32 1.20 5.23 -13.80
N GLN A 33 2.13 4.86 -12.93
CA GLN A 33 2.20 5.39 -11.57
C GLN A 33 2.41 6.92 -11.59
N ARG A 34 1.68 7.64 -10.72
CA ARG A 34 1.98 9.05 -10.44
C ARG A 34 3.26 9.16 -9.60
N PRO A 35 4.12 10.17 -9.85
CA PRO A 35 5.38 10.30 -9.13
C PRO A 35 5.22 10.27 -7.61
N ALA A 36 6.09 9.51 -6.94
CA ALA A 36 6.17 9.43 -5.47
C ALA A 36 4.87 9.01 -4.78
N PHE A 37 4.00 8.25 -5.45
CA PHE A 37 2.69 7.86 -4.92
C PHE A 37 2.80 7.09 -3.59
N GLY A 38 3.65 6.07 -3.53
CA GLY A 38 3.90 5.32 -2.30
C GLY A 38 4.87 6.04 -1.37
N ASP A 39 5.83 6.79 -1.91
CA ASP A 39 6.81 7.54 -1.13
C ASP A 39 6.15 8.63 -0.27
N VAL A 40 5.17 9.36 -0.80
CA VAL A 40 4.44 10.40 -0.04
C VAL A 40 3.66 9.77 1.11
N TYR A 41 2.99 8.64 0.87
CA TYR A 41 2.27 7.92 1.91
C TYR A 41 3.23 7.32 2.96
N GLY A 42 4.33 6.71 2.52
CA GLY A 42 5.38 6.20 3.38
C GLY A 42 6.01 7.30 4.24
N GLY A 43 6.27 8.47 3.67
CA GLY A 43 6.77 9.64 4.39
C GLY A 43 5.81 10.13 5.47
N LEU A 44 4.51 10.17 5.19
CA LEU A 44 3.48 10.49 6.18
C LEU A 44 3.45 9.45 7.32
N ALA A 45 3.54 8.16 6.98
CA ALA A 45 3.57 7.08 7.96
C ALA A 45 4.79 7.16 8.88
N ILE A 46 5.98 7.46 8.32
CA ILE A 46 7.21 7.67 9.11
C ILE A 46 7.03 8.87 10.04
N ALA A 47 6.54 10.00 9.54
CA ALA A 47 6.32 11.19 10.37
C ALA A 47 5.36 10.93 11.54
N ALA A 48 4.26 10.22 11.27
CA ALA A 48 3.31 9.82 12.31
C ALA A 48 3.93 8.85 13.32
N GLY A 49 4.73 7.88 12.86
CA GLY A 49 5.45 6.95 13.71
C GLY A 49 6.46 7.66 14.63
N ILE A 50 7.22 8.62 14.10
CA ILE A 50 8.15 9.44 14.88
C ILE A 50 7.38 10.27 15.91
N ALA A 51 6.28 10.92 15.54
CA ALA A 51 5.45 11.69 16.48
C ALA A 51 4.94 10.81 17.63
N GLY A 52 4.45 9.60 17.32
CA GLY A 52 4.02 8.63 18.33
C GLY A 52 5.17 8.16 19.23
N ALA A 53 6.36 7.91 18.65
CA ALA A 53 7.55 7.53 19.40
C ALA A 53 8.01 8.64 20.36
N LEU A 54 7.92 9.91 19.96
CA LEU A 54 8.25 11.05 20.81
C LEU A 54 7.27 11.15 22.00
N VAL A 55 5.97 11.01 21.75
CA VAL A 55 4.96 11.01 22.83
C VAL A 55 5.16 9.84 23.80
N LYS A 56 5.46 8.64 23.29
CA LYS A 56 5.77 7.49 24.13
C LYS A 56 7.03 7.75 24.98
N ARG A 57 8.08 8.28 24.36
CA ARG A 57 9.35 8.59 25.05
C ARG A 57 9.15 9.63 26.15
N GLU A 58 8.33 10.66 25.90
CA GLU A 58 8.02 11.67 26.91
C GLU A 58 7.31 11.06 28.13
N ARG A 59 6.39 10.13 27.91
CA ARG A 59 5.58 9.51 28.98
C ARG A 59 6.28 8.38 29.74
N SER A 60 7.13 7.62 29.07
CA SER A 60 7.76 6.41 29.62
C SER A 60 9.27 6.53 29.85
N GLY A 61 9.92 7.52 29.25
CA GLY A 61 11.38 7.61 29.20
C GLY A 61 12.04 6.67 28.18
N GLU A 62 11.29 5.73 27.59
CA GLU A 62 11.84 4.71 26.70
C GLU A 62 11.82 5.14 25.22
N PRO A 63 12.94 5.01 24.48
CA PRO A 63 12.96 5.25 23.04
C PRO A 63 12.21 4.16 22.28
N SER A 64 11.88 4.42 21.00
CA SER A 64 11.27 3.43 20.11
C SER A 64 11.95 3.45 18.75
N VAL A 65 12.01 2.29 18.12
CA VAL A 65 12.46 2.14 16.73
C VAL A 65 11.23 2.24 15.83
N VAL A 66 11.31 3.12 14.82
CA VAL A 66 10.26 3.30 13.82
C VAL A 66 10.80 2.77 12.50
N ASP A 67 10.13 1.78 11.93
CA ASP A 67 10.43 1.21 10.61
C ASP A 67 9.18 1.24 9.74
N VAL A 68 9.35 1.64 8.48
CA VAL A 68 8.27 1.74 7.50
C VAL A 68 8.78 1.16 6.19
N SER A 69 8.00 0.25 5.63
CA SER A 69 8.27 -0.39 4.35
C SER A 69 7.28 0.08 3.30
N LEU A 70 7.74 0.46 2.11
CA LEU A 70 6.87 0.74 0.97
C LEU A 70 6.01 -0.48 0.60
N LEU A 71 6.59 -1.68 0.65
CA LEU A 71 5.83 -2.90 0.39
C LEU A 71 4.76 -3.14 1.46
N GLY A 72 5.11 -2.97 2.73
CA GLY A 72 4.17 -3.08 3.85
C GLY A 72 3.06 -2.03 3.77
N ALA A 73 3.40 -0.80 3.40
CA ALA A 73 2.44 0.29 3.20
C ALA A 73 1.44 -0.01 2.08
N ALA A 74 1.89 -0.56 0.95
CA ALA A 74 1.00 -0.99 -0.13
C ALA A 74 0.05 -2.10 0.30
N ILE A 75 0.57 -3.12 1.00
CA ILE A 75 -0.24 -4.24 1.53
C ILE A 75 -1.26 -3.72 2.54
N TRP A 76 -0.88 -2.77 3.40
CA TRP A 76 -1.80 -2.15 4.35
C TRP A 76 -2.95 -1.43 3.65
N GLN A 77 -2.64 -0.66 2.61
CA GLN A 77 -3.66 0.06 1.85
C GLN A 77 -4.61 -0.89 1.11
N LEU A 78 -4.10 -2.02 0.59
CA LEU A 78 -4.91 -3.07 -0.04
C LEU A 78 -5.48 -4.09 0.96
N GLY A 79 -5.29 -3.90 2.27
CA GLY A 79 -5.73 -4.86 3.29
C GLY A 79 -7.19 -5.31 3.11
N PRO A 80 -8.16 -4.39 2.93
CA PRO A 80 -9.55 -4.75 2.65
C PRO A 80 -9.74 -5.59 1.39
N ASP A 81 -9.02 -5.27 0.30
CA ASP A 81 -9.09 -6.03 -0.95
C ASP A 81 -8.48 -7.43 -0.81
N ILE A 82 -7.38 -7.56 -0.08
CA ILE A 82 -6.70 -8.84 0.19
C ILE A 82 -7.60 -9.75 1.02
N VAL A 83 -8.17 -9.22 2.11
CA VAL A 83 -9.12 -9.96 2.96
C VAL A 83 -10.37 -10.32 2.18
N GLY A 84 -10.92 -9.36 1.42
CA GLY A 84 -12.08 -9.57 0.56
C GLY A 84 -11.86 -10.67 -0.47
N ALA A 85 -10.69 -10.71 -1.11
CA ALA A 85 -10.33 -11.77 -2.04
C ALA A 85 -10.23 -13.13 -1.36
N GLY A 86 -9.66 -13.20 -0.15
CA GLY A 86 -9.60 -14.43 0.64
C GLY A 86 -10.98 -14.99 0.99
N VAL A 87 -11.95 -14.11 1.32
CA VAL A 87 -13.31 -14.53 1.69
C VAL A 87 -14.18 -14.86 0.49
N THR A 88 -14.07 -14.09 -0.60
CA THR A 88 -15.00 -14.18 -1.74
C THR A 88 -14.47 -14.99 -2.92
N GLY A 89 -13.16 -15.29 -2.93
CA GLY A 89 -12.48 -15.83 -4.11
C GLY A 89 -12.40 -14.85 -5.28
N ARG A 90 -12.77 -13.58 -5.08
CA ARG A 90 -12.83 -12.54 -6.10
C ARG A 90 -11.86 -11.42 -5.78
N THR A 91 -11.00 -11.08 -6.74
CA THR A 91 -10.13 -9.90 -6.60
C THR A 91 -10.87 -8.65 -7.01
N SER A 92 -10.29 -7.48 -6.71
CA SER A 92 -10.77 -6.20 -7.24
C SER A 92 -11.06 -6.31 -8.75
N GLN A 93 -10.19 -6.96 -9.52
CA GLN A 93 -10.30 -7.15 -10.97
C GLN A 93 -11.53 -7.94 -11.44
N ASN A 94 -11.95 -8.98 -10.72
CA ASN A 94 -13.08 -9.84 -11.16
C ASN A 94 -14.37 -9.61 -10.35
N SER A 95 -14.39 -8.58 -9.50
CA SER A 95 -15.54 -8.26 -8.69
C SER A 95 -16.71 -7.77 -9.55
N SER A 96 -17.91 -8.30 -9.29
CA SER A 96 -19.14 -7.96 -10.04
C SER A 96 -19.55 -6.49 -9.90
N TRP A 97 -19.01 -5.78 -8.91
CA TRP A 97 -19.27 -4.36 -8.67
C TRP A 97 -18.57 -3.43 -9.69
N ARG A 98 -17.50 -3.90 -10.36
CA ARG A 98 -16.86 -3.14 -11.45
C ARG A 98 -17.71 -3.06 -12.71
N THR A 99 -18.54 -4.07 -12.93
CA THR A 99 -19.44 -4.17 -14.09
C THR A 99 -20.83 -3.62 -13.79
N CYS A 100 -21.00 -2.80 -12.74
CA CYS A 100 -22.26 -2.09 -12.54
C CYS A 100 -22.55 -1.29 -13.83
N PRO A 101 -23.68 -1.52 -14.51
CA PRO A 101 -23.97 -0.81 -15.75
C PRO A 101 -24.05 0.67 -15.41
N THR A 102 -23.13 1.47 -15.93
CA THR A 102 -23.28 2.92 -15.97
C THR A 102 -24.53 3.19 -16.78
N ARG A 103 -25.58 3.62 -16.10
CA ARG A 103 -26.81 4.08 -16.72
C ARG A 103 -26.55 5.35 -17.51
#